data_AF-L7VAQ0-F1
#
_entry.id   AF-L7VAQ0-F1
#
_cell.length_a   1.000
_cell.length_b   1.000
_cell.length_c   1.000
_cell.angle_alpha   90.00
_cell.angle_beta   90.00
_cell.angle_gamma   90.00
#
_symmetry.space_group_name_H-M   'P 1'
#
loop_
_entity.id
_entity.type
_entity.pdbx_description
1 polymer ?
#
loop_
_entity_poly.entity_id
_entity_poly.type
_entity_poly.pdbx_seq_one_letter_code
_entity_poly.pdbx_strand_id
1 'polypeptide(L)'
;MCRAGALSSLLQEATAEMSELTAEQRALGFSDSILERGGRGWCEVDPFDGQTDFSISPDEDLDESRVRRWLDLNETADPRRAVGFLIAMLGSSLERESTAAAAALWHGLGLQNRRWPPPGPPRWRIFERLAFDLDDVLPDAPWGPWFWRRDQGPSLIDEEYPTETISWEPTAWRDLYLRLAFRLRGDRYIDPFIVSILVRGRLDTAIGSPDPITRSLAFAALEPFDAGEGGYPPRPPELPPTPPGGLAVSTMIHGTWGWKGDWWRPGGTFHQFILGSHRPNLYARGAKFSWSGAYSAKHRSLAARDFQDWANDVAPHGLQSVFGHSYGGEVAARAACAGTPIHELVLLSTPVTNEVARTVKPDMRIIDVRLRFDPVLAIAGARQRLPKHSKAVEILLDKWRLDHGATHSEHVWRAEDIARRAGI
;
A
#
# COMPACT_ATOMS: atom_id res chain seq x y z
N MET A 1 -12.11 3.71 5.24
CA MET A 1 -10.77 3.24 4.82
C MET A 1 -10.81 2.05 3.87
N CYS A 2 -11.14 0.82 4.29
CA CYS A 2 -11.09 -0.35 3.38
C CYS A 2 -11.97 -0.18 2.14
N ARG A 3 -13.15 0.46 2.27
CA ARG A 3 -13.97 0.86 1.12
C ARG A 3 -13.22 1.76 0.13
N ALA A 4 -12.48 2.75 0.60
CA ALA A 4 -11.67 3.61 -0.25
C ALA A 4 -10.55 2.81 -0.95
N GLY A 5 -9.86 1.93 -0.22
CA GLY A 5 -8.87 1.04 -0.83
C GLY A 5 -9.46 0.14 -1.92
N ALA A 6 -10.62 -0.46 -1.69
CA ALA A 6 -11.32 -1.26 -2.69
C ALA A 6 -11.76 -0.42 -3.91
N LEU A 7 -12.25 0.81 -3.68
CA LEU A 7 -12.60 1.72 -4.78
C LEU A 7 -11.40 2.17 -5.60
N SER A 8 -10.24 2.39 -4.98
CA SER A 8 -8.98 2.68 -5.68
C SER A 8 -8.73 1.64 -6.78
N SER A 9 -8.83 0.37 -6.43
CA SER A 9 -8.58 -0.74 -7.36
C SER A 9 -9.69 -0.89 -8.41
N LEU A 10 -10.95 -0.62 -8.05
CA LEU A 10 -12.08 -0.65 -9.00
C LEU A 10 -12.02 0.50 -10.02
N LEU A 11 -11.45 1.65 -9.67
CA LEU A 11 -11.27 2.78 -10.60
C LEU A 11 -10.13 2.54 -11.60
N GLN A 12 -9.16 1.70 -11.28
CA GLN A 12 -7.93 1.49 -12.06
C GLN A 12 -7.92 0.27 -13.01
N GLU A 13 -9.05 -0.43 -13.18
CA GLU A 13 -9.11 -1.72 -13.89
C GLU A 13 -8.25 -2.86 -13.28
N ALA A 14 -7.81 -2.78 -12.02
CA ALA A 14 -7.13 -3.88 -11.30
C ALA A 14 -8.10 -5.05 -10.95
N THR A 15 -8.98 -5.38 -11.88
CA THR A 15 -10.14 -6.26 -11.72
C THR A 15 -9.74 -7.71 -11.57
N ALA A 16 -8.66 -8.16 -12.23
CA ALA A 16 -8.20 -9.53 -12.11
C ALA A 16 -7.75 -9.82 -10.67
N GLU A 17 -6.93 -8.93 -10.11
CA GLU A 17 -6.38 -9.04 -8.76
C GLU A 17 -7.46 -8.86 -7.67
N MET A 18 -8.44 -8.00 -7.91
CA MET A 18 -9.52 -7.71 -6.96
C MET A 18 -10.70 -8.67 -7.03
N SER A 19 -10.91 -9.36 -8.15
CA SER A 19 -11.98 -10.38 -8.28
C SER A 19 -11.84 -11.49 -7.23
N GLU A 20 -10.60 -11.75 -6.78
CA GLU A 20 -10.28 -12.71 -5.73
C GLU A 20 -10.74 -12.27 -4.32
N LEU A 21 -11.12 -11.00 -4.16
CA LEU A 21 -11.55 -10.39 -2.90
C LEU A 21 -13.06 -10.09 -2.86
N THR A 22 -13.85 -10.68 -3.77
CA THR A 22 -15.30 -10.43 -3.88
C THR A 22 -16.04 -10.66 -2.54
N ALA A 23 -15.67 -11.70 -1.79
CA ALA A 23 -16.30 -12.01 -0.50
C ALA A 23 -16.01 -10.93 0.55
N GLU A 24 -14.78 -10.44 0.59
CA GLU A 24 -14.35 -9.37 1.48
C GLU A 24 -14.92 -8.02 1.08
N GLN A 25 -15.04 -7.74 -0.22
CA GLN A 25 -15.74 -6.55 -0.71
C GLN A 25 -17.22 -6.57 -0.33
N ARG A 26 -17.93 -7.71 -0.46
CA ARG A 26 -19.30 -7.82 0.07
C ARG A 26 -19.37 -7.58 1.57
N ALA A 27 -18.43 -8.12 2.34
CA ALA A 27 -18.36 -7.88 3.79
C ALA A 27 -18.08 -6.41 4.14
N LEU A 28 -17.43 -5.66 3.24
CA LEU A 28 -17.28 -4.21 3.33
C LEU A 28 -18.54 -3.43 2.95
N GLY A 29 -19.57 -4.10 2.44
CA GLY A 29 -20.88 -3.53 2.10
C GLY A 29 -21.03 -3.10 0.64
N PHE A 30 -20.19 -3.61 -0.27
CA PHE A 30 -20.37 -3.38 -1.71
C PHE A 30 -21.52 -4.24 -2.26
N SER A 31 -22.42 -3.63 -3.04
CA SER A 31 -23.50 -4.32 -3.74
C SER A 31 -22.98 -5.21 -4.87
N ASP A 32 -23.72 -6.26 -5.21
CA ASP A 32 -23.37 -7.11 -6.36
C ASP A 32 -23.31 -6.30 -7.67
N SER A 33 -24.11 -5.24 -7.80
CA SER A 33 -24.04 -4.36 -8.97
C SER A 33 -22.68 -3.68 -9.11
N ILE A 34 -22.07 -3.18 -8.01
CA ILE A 34 -20.71 -2.62 -8.07
C ILE A 34 -19.71 -3.73 -8.39
N LEU A 35 -19.86 -4.92 -7.82
CA LEU A 35 -18.89 -6.00 -8.00
C LEU A 35 -18.92 -6.60 -9.42
N GLU A 36 -20.09 -6.60 -10.06
CA GLU A 36 -20.27 -7.07 -11.43
C GLU A 36 -19.91 -6.00 -12.49
N ARG A 37 -20.25 -4.73 -12.24
CA ARG A 37 -20.03 -3.62 -13.19
C ARG A 37 -18.73 -2.86 -12.98
N GLY A 38 -18.19 -2.89 -11.76
CA GLY A 38 -16.99 -2.16 -11.38
C GLY A 38 -15.75 -2.62 -12.14
N GLY A 39 -14.82 -1.69 -12.36
CA GLY A 39 -13.61 -1.95 -13.14
C GLY A 39 -13.82 -1.77 -14.63
N ARG A 40 -14.11 -2.85 -15.37
CA ARG A 40 -14.16 -2.82 -16.85
C ARG A 40 -15.16 -1.82 -17.43
N GLY A 41 -16.27 -1.54 -16.74
CA GLY A 41 -17.24 -0.53 -17.19
C GLY A 41 -16.94 0.89 -16.71
N TRP A 42 -16.01 1.06 -15.76
CA TRP A 42 -15.73 2.35 -15.11
C TRP A 42 -14.61 3.12 -15.79
N CYS A 43 -13.68 2.45 -16.45
CA CYS A 43 -12.55 3.07 -17.14
C CYS A 43 -12.93 3.85 -18.41
N GLU A 44 -14.03 3.48 -19.05
CA GLU A 44 -14.55 4.15 -20.24
C GLU A 44 -15.27 5.47 -19.91
N VAL A 45 -15.55 5.70 -18.63
CA VAL A 45 -16.24 6.88 -18.13
C VAL A 45 -15.22 7.82 -17.50
N ASP A 46 -15.01 9.00 -18.08
CA ASP A 46 -14.29 10.05 -17.36
C ASP A 46 -15.15 10.46 -16.15
N PRO A 47 -14.70 10.21 -14.90
CA PRO A 47 -15.49 10.51 -13.74
C PRO A 47 -15.68 12.02 -13.55
N PHE A 48 -14.88 12.86 -14.22
CA PHE A 48 -15.03 14.32 -14.18
C PHE A 48 -15.88 14.88 -15.32
N ASP A 49 -16.34 14.04 -16.26
CA ASP A 49 -17.20 14.47 -17.35
C ASP A 49 -18.67 14.45 -16.89
N GLY A 50 -19.41 15.54 -17.14
CA GLY A 50 -20.79 15.73 -16.68
C GLY A 50 -20.95 16.63 -15.44
N GLN A 51 -22.09 17.34 -15.35
CA GLN A 51 -22.35 18.34 -14.31
C GLN A 51 -22.86 17.72 -12.99
N THR A 52 -22.40 18.30 -11.87
CA THR A 52 -23.04 18.44 -10.53
C THR A 52 -22.74 17.48 -9.38
N ASP A 53 -22.25 16.25 -9.57
CA ASP A 53 -22.20 15.29 -8.45
C ASP A 53 -21.10 15.57 -7.40
N PHE A 54 -20.14 16.46 -7.63
CA PHE A 54 -19.04 16.75 -6.68
C PHE A 54 -19.25 18.01 -5.84
N SER A 55 -20.33 18.74 -6.07
CA SER A 55 -20.55 20.01 -5.39
C SER A 55 -20.74 19.79 -3.89
N ILE A 56 -20.06 20.61 -3.08
CA ILE A 56 -20.17 20.60 -1.63
C ILE A 56 -20.62 21.98 -1.17
N SER A 57 -21.71 22.03 -0.41
CA SER A 57 -22.17 23.28 0.21
C SER A 57 -21.29 23.63 1.42
N PRO A 58 -21.00 24.92 1.70
CA PRO A 58 -20.24 25.32 2.89
C PRO A 58 -20.87 24.82 4.20
N ASP A 59 -22.21 24.72 4.22
CA ASP A 59 -22.99 24.26 5.37
C ASP A 59 -23.29 22.75 5.34
N GLU A 60 -22.73 22.02 4.36
CA GLU A 60 -22.99 20.58 4.24
C GLU A 60 -22.30 19.79 5.35
N ASP A 61 -23.05 18.91 6.00
CA ASP A 61 -22.47 17.87 6.85
C ASP A 61 -21.79 16.82 5.96
N LEU A 62 -20.46 16.83 5.98
CA LEU A 62 -19.63 15.91 5.21
C LEU A 62 -19.82 14.44 5.60
N ASP A 63 -20.19 14.15 6.85
CA ASP A 63 -20.44 12.78 7.29
C ASP A 63 -21.76 12.25 6.72
N GLU A 64 -22.82 13.06 6.77
CA GLU A 64 -24.09 12.74 6.12
C GLU A 64 -23.93 12.65 4.60
N SER A 65 -23.17 13.58 4.00
CA SER A 65 -22.84 13.58 2.57
C SER A 65 -22.17 12.29 2.14
N ARG A 66 -21.16 11.88 2.90
CA ARG A 66 -20.44 10.63 2.66
C ARG A 66 -21.35 9.41 2.75
N VAL A 67 -22.21 9.32 3.76
CA VAL A 67 -23.15 8.19 3.91
C VAL A 67 -24.15 8.15 2.75
N ARG A 68 -24.73 9.30 2.39
CA ARG A 68 -25.65 9.42 1.25
C ARG A 68 -24.99 8.98 -0.05
N ARG A 69 -23.79 9.50 -0.35
CA ARG A 69 -23.03 9.16 -1.55
C ARG A 69 -22.63 7.69 -1.60
N TRP A 70 -22.38 7.06 -0.45
CA TRP A 70 -22.13 5.62 -0.37
C TRP A 70 -23.37 4.80 -0.74
N LEU A 71 -24.56 5.21 -0.27
CA LEU A 71 -25.82 4.55 -0.62
C LEU A 71 -26.12 4.71 -2.12
N ASP A 72 -26.05 5.94 -2.64
CA ASP A 72 -26.25 6.23 -4.07
C ASP A 72 -25.31 5.40 -4.96
N LEU A 73 -24.04 5.29 -4.56
CA LEU A 73 -23.05 4.46 -5.26
C LEU A 73 -23.47 2.98 -5.28
N ASN A 74 -23.96 2.44 -4.16
CA ASN A 74 -24.40 1.04 -4.08
C ASN A 74 -25.66 0.74 -4.90
N GLU A 75 -26.52 1.74 -5.08
CA GLU A 75 -27.72 1.63 -5.90
C GLU A 75 -27.42 1.74 -7.39
N THR A 76 -26.51 2.64 -7.77
CA THR A 76 -26.27 3.00 -9.19
C THR A 76 -25.09 2.27 -9.83
N ALA A 77 -24.10 1.87 -9.02
CA ALA A 77 -22.79 1.41 -9.47
C ALA A 77 -22.10 2.38 -10.45
N ASP A 78 -22.30 3.69 -10.27
CA ASP A 78 -21.73 4.75 -11.11
C ASP A 78 -20.32 5.17 -10.60
N PRO A 79 -19.27 5.15 -11.44
CA PRO A 79 -17.93 5.60 -11.05
C PRO A 79 -17.88 7.07 -10.59
N ARG A 80 -18.77 7.93 -11.09
CA ARG A 80 -18.87 9.34 -10.65
C ARG A 80 -19.32 9.42 -9.19
N ARG A 81 -20.26 8.55 -8.79
CA ARG A 81 -20.70 8.46 -7.38
C ARG A 81 -19.59 7.92 -6.49
N ALA A 82 -18.74 7.03 -6.99
CA ALA A 82 -17.55 6.58 -6.28
C ALA A 82 -16.56 7.73 -6.02
N VAL A 83 -16.26 8.54 -7.05
CA VAL A 83 -15.41 9.73 -6.88
C VAL A 83 -16.05 10.73 -5.93
N GLY A 84 -17.36 10.95 -6.01
CA GLY A 84 -18.08 11.83 -5.09
C GLY A 84 -18.00 11.37 -3.64
N PHE A 85 -18.18 10.06 -3.40
CA PHE A 85 -17.99 9.47 -2.08
C PHE A 85 -16.56 9.67 -1.55
N LEU A 86 -15.54 9.44 -2.39
CA LEU A 86 -14.14 9.65 -2.01
C LEU A 86 -13.83 11.13 -1.75
N ILE A 87 -14.38 12.05 -2.54
CA ILE A 87 -14.23 13.49 -2.30
C ILE A 87 -14.84 13.86 -0.95
N ALA A 88 -16.04 13.39 -0.61
CA ALA A 88 -16.64 13.65 0.71
C ALA A 88 -15.80 13.05 1.85
N MET A 89 -15.27 11.83 1.68
CA MET A 89 -14.35 11.21 2.65
C MET A 89 -13.03 12.00 2.81
N LEU A 90 -12.53 12.62 1.74
CA LEU A 90 -11.30 13.42 1.77
C LEU A 90 -11.42 14.57 2.77
N GLY A 91 -12.60 15.15 2.95
CA GLY A 91 -12.89 16.19 3.93
C GLY A 91 -13.13 15.71 5.37
N SER A 92 -13.01 14.40 5.63
CA SER A 92 -13.23 13.83 6.96
C SER A 92 -12.28 14.41 8.01
N SER A 93 -12.79 14.61 9.22
CA SER A 93 -12.00 14.94 10.42
C SER A 93 -11.14 13.77 10.92
N LEU A 94 -11.36 12.56 10.40
CA LEU A 94 -10.58 11.38 10.72
C LEU A 94 -9.38 11.26 9.78
N GLU A 95 -8.17 11.39 10.33
CA GLU A 95 -6.91 11.41 9.58
C GLU A 95 -6.78 10.25 8.60
N ARG A 96 -6.96 9.02 9.09
CA ARG A 96 -6.79 7.81 8.27
C ARG A 96 -7.84 7.70 7.19
N GLU A 97 -9.03 8.23 7.43
CA GLU A 97 -10.11 8.22 6.46
C GLU A 97 -9.84 9.18 5.31
N SER A 98 -9.52 10.44 5.64
CA SER A 98 -9.12 11.45 4.68
C SER A 98 -7.92 10.99 3.86
N THR A 99 -6.93 10.39 4.51
CA THR A 99 -5.73 9.85 3.85
C THR A 99 -6.05 8.67 2.92
N ALA A 100 -6.89 7.72 3.35
CA ALA A 100 -7.29 6.61 2.49
C ALA A 100 -8.08 7.08 1.26
N ALA A 101 -8.90 8.13 1.40
CA ALA A 101 -9.61 8.74 0.28
C ALA A 101 -8.66 9.48 -0.67
N ALA A 102 -7.71 10.25 -0.12
CA ALA A 102 -6.65 10.89 -0.92
C ALA A 102 -5.86 9.85 -1.72
N ALA A 103 -5.42 8.80 -1.06
CA ALA A 103 -4.67 7.71 -1.67
C ALA A 103 -5.46 7.01 -2.79
N ALA A 104 -6.74 6.73 -2.53
CA ALA A 104 -7.63 6.11 -3.51
C ALA A 104 -7.93 7.02 -4.72
N LEU A 105 -8.08 8.34 -4.51
CA LEU A 105 -8.26 9.30 -5.60
C LEU A 105 -6.98 9.48 -6.42
N TRP A 106 -5.83 9.62 -5.74
CA TRP A 106 -4.53 9.78 -6.38
C TRP A 106 -4.26 8.63 -7.33
N HIS A 107 -4.29 7.42 -6.79
CA HIS A 107 -4.01 6.21 -7.55
C HIS A 107 -5.17 5.87 -8.49
N GLY A 108 -6.38 5.74 -7.97
CA GLY A 108 -7.58 5.32 -8.70
C GLY A 108 -7.87 6.15 -9.96
N LEU A 109 -7.62 7.46 -9.95
CA LEU A 109 -7.86 8.36 -11.08
C LEU A 109 -6.62 8.64 -11.93
N GLY A 110 -5.50 7.98 -11.62
CA GLY A 110 -4.22 8.17 -12.31
C GLY A 110 -3.70 9.61 -12.22
N LEU A 111 -3.98 10.33 -11.13
CA LEU A 111 -3.62 11.75 -10.99
C LEU A 111 -2.09 11.97 -11.05
N GLN A 112 -1.31 10.96 -10.65
CA GLN A 112 0.15 10.94 -10.75
C GLN A 112 0.67 10.96 -12.20
N ASN A 113 -0.12 10.46 -13.15
CA ASN A 113 0.26 10.37 -14.56
C ASN A 113 -0.27 11.55 -15.39
N ARG A 114 -1.09 12.42 -14.78
CA ARG A 114 -1.62 13.59 -15.48
C ARG A 114 -0.54 14.65 -15.59
N ARG A 115 -0.44 15.29 -16.76
CA ARG A 115 0.43 16.46 -16.93
C ARG A 115 -0.14 17.63 -16.14
N TRP A 116 0.70 18.16 -15.27
CA TRP A 116 0.44 19.38 -14.53
C TRP A 116 1.30 20.50 -15.12
N PRO A 117 0.73 21.66 -15.42
CA PRO A 117 -0.68 22.02 -15.29
C PRO A 117 -1.43 21.51 -16.58
N PRO A 118 -2.67 20.92 -16.56
CA PRO A 118 -3.28 20.29 -17.75
C PRO A 118 -3.42 21.26 -18.94
N PRO A 119 -3.24 20.78 -20.19
CA PRO A 119 -3.38 21.63 -21.37
C PRO A 119 -4.81 22.17 -21.46
N GLY A 120 -4.97 23.48 -21.34
CA GLY A 120 -6.25 24.15 -21.25
C GLY A 120 -6.34 25.45 -22.07
N PRO A 121 -7.55 26.01 -22.22
CA PRO A 121 -7.76 27.27 -22.95
C PRO A 121 -7.05 28.45 -22.27
N PRO A 122 -6.73 29.55 -22.98
CA PRO A 122 -5.91 30.66 -22.47
C PRO A 122 -6.40 31.31 -21.16
N ARG A 123 -7.70 31.27 -20.88
CA ARG A 123 -8.31 31.71 -19.59
C ARG A 123 -7.73 30.98 -18.36
N TRP A 124 -7.06 29.86 -18.58
CA TRP A 124 -6.43 29.02 -17.58
C TRP A 124 -5.12 29.63 -17.03
N ARG A 125 -4.44 30.50 -17.79
CA ARG A 125 -3.27 31.26 -17.31
C ARG A 125 -3.58 32.21 -16.16
N ILE A 126 -4.85 32.58 -15.97
CA ILE A 126 -5.32 33.35 -14.82
C ILE A 126 -5.30 32.50 -13.55
N PHE A 127 -5.62 31.20 -13.67
CA PHE A 127 -5.52 30.26 -12.57
C PHE A 127 -4.09 29.81 -12.31
N GLU A 128 -3.23 29.74 -13.32
CA GLU A 128 -1.79 29.64 -13.11
C GLU A 128 -1.30 30.81 -12.24
N ARG A 129 -1.69 32.06 -12.55
CA ARG A 129 -1.38 33.23 -11.70
C ARG A 129 -1.95 33.12 -10.27
N LEU A 130 -3.21 32.73 -10.12
CA LEU A 130 -3.82 32.54 -8.79
C LEU A 130 -3.22 31.34 -8.01
N ALA A 131 -2.67 30.34 -8.70
CA ALA A 131 -1.98 29.21 -8.10
C ALA A 131 -0.55 29.58 -7.66
N PHE A 132 0.11 30.50 -8.36
CA PHE A 132 1.38 31.07 -7.92
C PHE A 132 1.22 32.12 -6.81
N ASP A 133 0.01 32.67 -6.62
CA ASP A 133 -0.40 33.51 -5.48
C ASP A 133 -1.10 32.70 -4.35
N LEU A 134 -0.95 31.37 -4.31
CA LEU A 134 -1.55 30.56 -3.22
C LEU A 134 -0.99 30.92 -1.83
N ASP A 135 0.19 31.53 -1.75
CA ASP A 135 0.74 32.10 -0.52
C ASP A 135 -0.13 33.26 0.03
N ASP A 136 -0.81 34.02 -0.83
CA ASP A 136 -1.76 35.08 -0.43
C ASP A 136 -3.17 34.54 -0.13
N VAL A 137 -3.54 33.38 -0.69
CA VAL A 137 -4.87 32.75 -0.50
C VAL A 137 -4.89 31.75 0.67
N LEU A 138 -3.74 31.16 0.98
CA LEU A 138 -3.52 30.19 2.06
C LEU A 138 -2.24 30.52 2.85
N PRO A 139 -2.10 31.71 3.45
CA PRO A 139 -0.89 32.11 4.17
C PRO A 139 -0.56 31.21 5.38
N ASP A 140 -1.57 30.52 5.93
CA ASP A 140 -1.46 29.61 7.07
C ASP A 140 -1.52 28.12 6.67
N ALA A 141 -1.39 27.81 5.38
CA ALA A 141 -1.36 26.42 4.94
C ALA A 141 -0.12 25.70 5.52
N PRO A 142 -0.28 24.54 6.18
CA PRO A 142 0.84 23.82 6.81
C PRO A 142 1.85 23.25 5.79
N TRP A 143 1.54 23.30 4.49
CA TRP A 143 2.43 22.97 3.37
C TRP A 143 3.04 24.27 2.85
N GLY A 144 4.26 24.59 3.31
CA GLY A 144 5.04 25.71 2.77
C GLY A 144 5.43 25.53 1.28
N PRO A 145 6.35 26.34 0.72
CA PRO A 145 6.74 26.36 -0.71
C PRO A 145 7.29 25.02 -1.28
N TRP A 146 7.33 23.97 -0.46
CA TRP A 146 7.63 22.58 -0.77
C TRP A 146 6.64 21.93 -1.75
N PHE A 147 5.38 22.40 -1.80
CA PHE A 147 4.34 21.89 -2.71
C PHE A 147 4.77 21.94 -4.20
N TRP A 148 5.59 22.93 -4.57
CA TRP A 148 6.05 23.13 -5.96
C TRP A 148 7.45 22.58 -6.25
N ARG A 149 8.28 22.32 -5.22
CA ARG A 149 9.68 21.89 -5.43
C ARG A 149 9.84 20.40 -5.73
N ARG A 150 8.82 19.58 -5.46
CA ARG A 150 8.93 18.12 -5.56
C ARG A 150 8.70 17.55 -6.97
N ASP A 151 8.36 18.39 -7.95
CA ASP A 151 8.13 17.96 -9.33
C ASP A 151 9.42 17.62 -10.12
N GLN A 152 10.63 17.73 -9.52
CA GLN A 152 11.89 17.47 -10.25
C GLN A 152 12.97 16.65 -9.50
N GLY A 153 12.63 15.83 -8.49
CA GLY A 153 13.61 15.07 -7.69
C GLY A 153 13.43 13.54 -7.72
N PRO A 154 14.51 12.73 -7.66
CA PRO A 154 14.46 11.29 -7.83
C PRO A 154 13.96 10.59 -6.56
N SER A 155 12.73 10.07 -6.57
CA SER A 155 12.16 9.16 -5.55
C SER A 155 12.10 9.72 -4.11
N LEU A 156 11.14 9.28 -3.29
CA LEU A 156 11.16 9.58 -1.85
C LEU A 156 12.37 8.96 -1.11
N ILE A 157 13.22 8.20 -1.83
CA ILE A 157 14.35 7.41 -1.33
C ILE A 157 15.60 8.26 -1.02
N ASP A 158 15.84 9.37 -1.73
CA ASP A 158 17.11 10.12 -1.63
C ASP A 158 17.07 11.33 -0.68
N GLU A 159 15.89 11.82 -0.29
CA GLU A 159 15.77 12.90 0.68
C GLU A 159 15.55 12.35 2.10
N GLU A 160 16.45 12.75 2.99
CA GLU A 160 16.33 12.65 4.44
C GLU A 160 14.91 13.09 4.84
N TYR A 161 14.07 12.11 5.16
CA TYR A 161 12.68 12.33 5.56
C TYR A 161 12.63 13.45 6.61
N PRO A 162 11.64 14.37 6.59
CA PRO A 162 11.51 15.36 7.64
C PRO A 162 11.52 14.62 8.98
N THR A 163 12.50 14.97 9.81
CA THR A 163 12.72 14.37 11.14
C THR A 163 11.57 14.70 12.09
N GLU A 164 10.75 15.68 11.72
CA GLU A 164 9.57 16.12 12.46
C GLU A 164 8.30 15.38 12.01
N THR A 165 7.66 14.74 12.99
CA THR A 165 6.29 14.25 12.82
C THR A 165 5.32 15.42 12.77
N ILE A 166 4.41 15.41 11.80
CA ILE A 166 3.36 16.41 11.64
C ILE A 166 2.11 15.88 12.36
N SER A 167 1.64 16.59 13.39
CA SER A 167 0.42 16.24 14.10
C SER A 167 -0.82 16.50 13.23
N TRP A 168 -1.84 15.66 13.40
CA TRP A 168 -3.10 15.80 12.67
C TRP A 168 -3.96 16.92 13.26
N GLU A 169 -4.25 17.93 12.43
CA GLU A 169 -5.10 19.07 12.78
C GLU A 169 -6.43 19.01 12.00
N PRO A 170 -7.47 18.35 12.56
CA PRO A 170 -8.72 18.07 11.83
C PRO A 170 -9.46 19.35 11.40
N THR A 171 -9.46 20.38 12.24
CA THR A 171 -10.13 21.65 11.93
C THR A 171 -9.41 22.41 10.81
N ALA A 172 -8.08 22.51 10.89
CA ALA A 172 -7.28 23.17 9.86
C ALA A 172 -7.41 22.47 8.50
N TRP A 173 -7.43 21.13 8.51
CA TRP A 173 -7.69 20.36 7.30
C TRP A 173 -9.10 20.61 6.74
N ARG A 174 -10.13 20.54 7.59
CA ARG A 174 -11.52 20.74 7.17
C ARG A 174 -11.73 22.13 6.57
N ASP A 175 -11.15 23.17 7.18
CA ASP A 175 -11.25 24.54 6.68
C ASP A 175 -10.60 24.69 5.30
N LEU A 176 -9.39 24.16 5.11
CA LEU A 176 -8.74 24.14 3.81
C LEU A 176 -9.59 23.39 2.78
N TYR A 177 -10.06 22.19 3.16
CA TYR A 177 -10.86 21.34 2.31
C TYR A 177 -12.12 22.08 1.83
N LEU A 178 -12.90 22.68 2.74
CA LEU A 178 -14.13 23.39 2.37
C LEU A 178 -13.84 24.62 1.49
N ARG A 179 -12.78 25.38 1.80
CA ARG A 179 -12.37 26.54 0.98
C ARG A 179 -12.09 26.14 -0.47
N LEU A 180 -11.45 25.00 -0.70
CA LEU A 180 -11.10 24.53 -2.04
C LEU A 180 -12.26 23.74 -2.69
N ALA A 181 -12.90 22.83 -1.97
CA ALA A 181 -13.99 22.00 -2.48
C ALA A 181 -15.22 22.82 -2.87
N PHE A 182 -15.48 23.96 -2.22
CA PHE A 182 -16.55 24.89 -2.64
C PHE A 182 -16.37 25.42 -4.06
N ARG A 183 -15.16 25.35 -4.64
CA ARG A 183 -14.91 25.77 -6.03
C ARG A 183 -15.20 24.68 -7.06
N LEU A 184 -15.51 23.45 -6.63
CA LEU A 184 -15.98 22.38 -7.52
C LEU A 184 -17.35 22.77 -8.09
N ARG A 185 -17.43 22.82 -9.42
CA ARG A 185 -18.61 23.33 -10.15
C ARG A 185 -18.99 22.47 -11.35
N GLY A 186 -18.46 21.24 -11.43
CA GLY A 186 -18.65 20.36 -12.59
C GLY A 186 -17.86 20.85 -13.81
N ASP A 187 -16.78 21.61 -13.60
CA ASP A 187 -15.92 22.02 -14.69
C ASP A 187 -14.85 20.94 -14.92
N ARG A 188 -14.88 20.35 -16.12
CA ARG A 188 -14.00 19.23 -16.52
C ARG A 188 -12.50 19.51 -16.44
N TYR A 189 -12.09 20.77 -16.28
CA TYR A 189 -10.68 21.15 -16.16
C TYR A 189 -10.32 21.64 -14.75
N ILE A 190 -11.21 22.41 -14.13
CA ILE A 190 -10.98 22.99 -12.79
C ILE A 190 -11.15 21.92 -11.71
N ASP A 191 -12.19 21.11 -11.79
CA ASP A 191 -12.50 20.12 -10.75
C ASP A 191 -11.36 19.10 -10.57
N PRO A 192 -10.80 18.48 -11.63
CA PRO A 192 -9.65 17.60 -11.47
C PRO A 192 -8.43 18.28 -10.87
N PHE A 193 -8.19 19.55 -11.21
CA PHE A 193 -7.06 20.31 -10.68
C PHE A 193 -7.18 20.56 -9.18
N ILE A 194 -8.36 21.01 -8.73
CA ILE A 194 -8.63 21.22 -7.31
C ILE A 194 -8.55 19.92 -6.52
N VAL A 195 -9.13 18.84 -7.06
CA VAL A 195 -9.04 17.51 -6.45
C VAL A 195 -7.59 17.08 -6.32
N SER A 196 -6.75 17.26 -7.35
CA SER A 196 -5.33 16.93 -7.26
C SER A 196 -4.58 17.74 -6.22
N ILE A 197 -4.86 19.05 -6.07
CA ILE A 197 -4.24 19.86 -5.01
C ILE A 197 -4.59 19.30 -3.64
N LEU A 198 -5.88 19.07 -3.38
CA LEU A 198 -6.36 18.55 -2.10
C LEU A 198 -5.76 17.18 -1.80
N VAL A 199 -5.80 16.28 -2.77
CA VAL A 199 -5.26 14.92 -2.65
C VAL A 199 -3.76 14.97 -2.39
N ARG A 200 -3.00 15.75 -3.16
CA ARG A 200 -1.55 15.83 -3.03
C ARG A 200 -1.14 16.41 -1.68
N GLY A 201 -1.74 17.54 -1.28
CA GLY A 201 -1.48 18.15 0.02
C GLY A 201 -1.75 17.17 1.16
N ARG A 202 -2.88 16.45 1.10
CA ARG A 202 -3.19 15.43 2.12
C ARG A 202 -2.17 14.32 2.19
N LEU A 203 -1.70 13.80 1.05
CA LEU A 203 -0.70 12.74 1.02
C LEU A 203 0.67 13.21 1.53
N ASP A 204 1.09 14.42 1.17
CA ASP A 204 2.38 14.98 1.63
C ASP A 204 2.40 15.19 3.16
N THR A 205 1.29 15.60 3.78
CA THR A 205 1.20 15.65 5.26
C THR A 205 1.06 14.28 5.91
N ALA A 206 0.29 13.38 5.29
CA ALA A 206 0.11 12.02 5.79
C ALA A 206 1.43 11.23 5.86
N ILE A 207 2.37 11.53 4.96
CA ILE A 207 3.75 11.05 4.97
C ILE A 207 4.46 11.34 6.31
N GLY A 208 4.22 12.51 6.90
CA GLY A 208 4.80 12.94 8.18
C GLY A 208 3.99 12.56 9.41
N SER A 209 2.84 11.89 9.25
CA SER A 209 1.95 11.53 10.37
C SER A 209 2.66 10.69 11.43
N PRO A 210 2.39 10.85 12.74
CA PRO A 210 2.85 9.90 13.77
C PRO A 210 2.16 8.53 13.65
N ASP A 211 1.00 8.46 13.02
CA ASP A 211 0.26 7.20 12.83
C ASP A 211 0.87 6.35 11.70
N PRO A 212 1.38 5.14 11.99
CA PRO A 212 2.00 4.29 10.97
C PRO A 212 1.02 3.86 9.87
N ILE A 213 -0.27 3.72 10.17
CA ILE A 213 -1.28 3.34 9.17
C ILE A 213 -1.45 4.46 8.15
N THR A 214 -1.66 5.70 8.61
CA THR A 214 -1.71 6.90 7.76
C THR A 214 -0.49 6.99 6.83
N ARG A 215 0.73 6.84 7.38
CA ARG A 215 1.95 6.87 6.55
C ARG A 215 1.94 5.78 5.48
N SER A 216 1.62 4.54 5.85
CA SER A 216 1.59 3.42 4.90
C SER A 216 0.60 3.63 3.75
N LEU A 217 -0.57 4.21 4.03
CA LEU A 217 -1.55 4.56 2.99
C LEU A 217 -1.00 5.62 2.03
N ALA A 218 -0.33 6.64 2.56
CA ALA A 218 0.25 7.71 1.74
C ALA A 218 1.37 7.20 0.82
N PHE A 219 2.28 6.38 1.38
CA PHE A 219 3.35 5.76 0.61
C PHE A 219 2.85 4.85 -0.49
N ALA A 220 1.84 4.02 -0.21
CA ALA A 220 1.26 3.12 -1.20
C ALA A 220 0.66 3.85 -2.41
N ALA A 221 0.19 5.09 -2.22
CA ALA A 221 -0.32 5.91 -3.31
C ALA A 221 0.78 6.65 -4.09
N LEU A 222 1.78 7.19 -3.38
CA LEU A 222 2.79 8.07 -3.98
C LEU A 222 3.91 7.33 -4.71
N GLU A 223 4.24 6.11 -4.28
CA GLU A 223 5.25 5.29 -4.94
C GLU A 223 4.54 4.28 -5.86
N PRO A 224 4.58 4.46 -7.20
CA PRO A 224 3.82 3.63 -8.13
C PRO A 224 4.29 2.17 -8.06
N PHE A 225 3.33 1.25 -7.96
CA PHE A 225 3.60 -0.19 -8.03
C PHE A 225 4.19 -0.55 -9.40
N ASP A 226 5.52 -0.72 -9.42
CA ASP A 226 6.19 -1.29 -10.58
C ASP A 226 6.17 -2.82 -10.44
N ALA A 227 5.27 -3.45 -11.21
CA ALA A 227 5.22 -4.89 -11.43
C ALA A 227 6.42 -5.40 -12.27
N GLY A 228 7.25 -4.48 -12.77
CA GLY A 228 8.31 -4.67 -13.76
C GLY A 228 9.21 -5.87 -13.53
N GLU A 229 9.35 -6.66 -14.60
CA GLU A 229 10.21 -7.82 -14.73
C GLU A 229 11.68 -7.42 -14.77
N GLY A 230 12.40 -7.73 -13.70
CA GLY A 230 13.84 -7.94 -13.79
C GLY A 230 14.08 -9.37 -14.26
N GLY A 231 14.45 -9.56 -15.52
CA GLY A 231 14.85 -10.87 -16.03
C GLY A 231 16.04 -11.43 -15.23
N TYR A 232 15.96 -12.71 -14.85
CA TYR A 232 17.05 -13.41 -14.15
C TYR A 232 17.73 -14.45 -15.07
N PRO A 233 19.04 -14.70 -14.87
CA PRO A 233 19.80 -15.72 -15.60
C PRO A 233 19.31 -17.15 -15.28
N PRO A 234 19.74 -18.17 -16.06
CA PRO A 234 19.15 -19.51 -16.02
C PRO A 234 19.35 -20.25 -14.69
N ARG A 235 18.41 -21.18 -14.46
CA ARG A 235 18.30 -22.08 -13.31
C ARG A 235 19.63 -22.78 -12.95
N PRO A 236 20.13 -22.66 -11.71
CA PRO A 236 21.25 -23.46 -11.22
C PRO A 236 20.83 -24.91 -10.86
N PRO A 237 21.80 -25.82 -10.65
CA PRO A 237 21.56 -27.25 -10.49
C PRO A 237 20.77 -27.63 -9.24
N GLU A 238 20.25 -28.85 -9.27
CA GLU A 238 19.49 -29.49 -8.19
C GLU A 238 20.28 -29.54 -6.86
N LEU A 239 19.58 -29.27 -5.76
CA LEU A 239 20.16 -29.13 -4.43
C LEU A 239 20.71 -30.48 -3.91
N PRO A 240 21.88 -30.49 -3.23
CA PRO A 240 22.25 -31.61 -2.40
C PRO A 240 21.34 -31.68 -1.16
N PRO A 241 20.99 -32.88 -0.66
CA PRO A 241 20.18 -33.03 0.54
C PRO A 241 20.87 -32.40 1.76
N THR A 242 20.13 -31.60 2.53
CA THR A 242 20.60 -31.04 3.80
C THR A 242 20.98 -32.19 4.73
N PRO A 243 22.26 -32.33 5.13
CA PRO A 243 22.64 -33.39 6.05
C PRO A 243 21.99 -33.14 7.42
N PRO A 244 21.50 -34.19 8.11
CA PRO A 244 21.03 -34.05 9.48
C PRO A 244 22.18 -33.57 10.36
N GLY A 245 22.09 -32.34 10.89
CA GLY A 245 23.10 -31.72 11.75
C GLY A 245 23.72 -30.43 11.25
N GLY A 246 23.41 -29.96 10.03
CA GLY A 246 23.74 -28.59 9.62
C GLY A 246 22.95 -27.59 10.46
N LEU A 247 23.63 -26.61 11.09
CA LEU A 247 22.98 -25.55 11.87
C LEU A 247 21.97 -24.82 10.97
N ALA A 248 20.70 -25.12 11.18
CA ALA A 248 19.58 -24.48 10.53
C ALA A 248 19.61 -22.98 10.87
N VAL A 249 19.60 -22.09 9.88
CA VAL A 249 19.54 -20.64 10.10
C VAL A 249 18.16 -20.15 9.70
N SER A 250 17.51 -19.37 10.56
CA SER A 250 16.30 -18.63 10.23
C SER A 250 16.59 -17.13 10.17
N THR A 251 15.82 -16.37 9.40
CA THR A 251 16.03 -14.92 9.26
C THR A 251 14.70 -14.18 9.03
N MET A 252 14.71 -12.86 9.21
CA MET A 252 13.59 -11.98 8.86
C MET A 252 14.05 -10.93 7.85
N ILE A 253 13.15 -10.56 6.94
CA ILE A 253 13.34 -9.50 5.96
C ILE A 253 12.21 -8.50 6.10
N HIS A 254 12.56 -7.24 6.38
CA HIS A 254 11.60 -6.16 6.53
C HIS A 254 11.05 -5.70 5.18
N GLY A 255 9.84 -5.12 5.19
CA GLY A 255 9.22 -4.50 4.03
C GLY A 255 9.79 -3.13 3.66
N THR A 256 9.13 -2.46 2.73
CA THR A 256 9.44 -1.07 2.35
C THR A 256 9.46 -0.18 3.58
N TRP A 257 10.51 0.65 3.73
CA TRP A 257 10.75 1.49 4.92
C TRP A 257 10.91 0.76 6.26
N GLY A 258 10.80 -0.57 6.27
CA GLY A 258 10.90 -1.38 7.47
C GLY A 258 12.27 -1.28 8.15
N TRP A 259 13.29 -0.77 7.46
CA TRP A 259 14.58 -0.47 8.06
C TRP A 259 14.48 0.52 9.22
N LYS A 260 13.49 1.43 9.22
CA LYS A 260 13.22 2.37 10.32
C LYS A 260 12.51 1.72 11.51
N GLY A 261 11.88 0.56 11.30
CA GLY A 261 11.20 -0.19 12.35
C GLY A 261 12.17 -1.10 13.10
N ASP A 262 11.92 -1.27 14.40
CA ASP A 262 12.75 -2.12 15.25
C ASP A 262 12.25 -3.56 15.36
N TRP A 263 11.01 -3.85 14.95
CA TRP A 263 10.34 -5.13 15.18
C TRP A 263 11.13 -6.36 14.71
N TRP A 264 11.87 -6.25 13.61
CA TRP A 264 12.68 -7.33 13.00
C TRP A 264 14.14 -7.33 13.49
N ARG A 265 14.62 -6.24 14.08
CA ARG A 265 16.02 -6.12 14.51
C ARG A 265 16.25 -6.97 15.77
N PRO A 266 17.50 -7.41 16.03
CA PRO A 266 17.83 -8.00 17.33
C PRO A 266 17.39 -7.09 18.49
N GLY A 267 16.62 -7.65 19.42
CA GLY A 267 16.01 -6.91 20.53
C GLY A 267 14.62 -6.32 20.22
N GLY A 268 14.18 -6.30 18.96
CA GLY A 268 12.83 -5.93 18.57
C GLY A 268 11.77 -6.87 19.13
N THR A 269 10.55 -6.36 19.32
CA THR A 269 9.45 -7.11 19.96
C THR A 269 9.11 -8.40 19.21
N PHE A 270 8.85 -8.29 17.90
CA PHE A 270 8.52 -9.46 17.08
C PHE A 270 9.70 -10.42 16.92
N HIS A 271 10.90 -9.88 16.74
CA HIS A 271 12.14 -10.66 16.73
C HIS A 271 12.28 -11.49 18.02
N GLN A 272 12.16 -10.87 19.20
CA GLN A 272 12.27 -11.56 20.49
C GLN A 272 11.19 -12.61 20.66
N PHE A 273 9.95 -12.31 20.26
CA PHE A 273 8.85 -13.25 20.30
C PHE A 273 9.12 -14.51 19.48
N ILE A 274 9.51 -14.34 18.21
CA ILE A 274 9.81 -15.47 17.31
C ILE A 274 11.05 -16.22 17.80
N LEU A 275 12.13 -15.52 18.15
CA LEU A 275 13.37 -16.14 18.66
C LEU A 275 13.10 -16.98 19.92
N GLY A 276 12.39 -16.42 20.89
CA GLY A 276 12.19 -17.04 22.19
C GLY A 276 11.20 -18.20 22.19
N SER A 277 10.23 -18.21 21.26
CA SER A 277 9.08 -19.14 21.34
C SER A 277 8.93 -20.07 20.14
N HIS A 278 9.49 -19.73 18.98
CA HIS A 278 9.12 -20.36 17.71
C HIS A 278 10.32 -20.77 16.84
N ARG A 279 11.36 -19.96 16.79
CA ARG A 279 12.57 -20.19 15.97
C ARG A 279 13.82 -19.80 16.76
N PRO A 280 14.31 -20.67 17.68
CA PRO A 280 15.49 -20.38 18.51
C PRO A 280 16.79 -20.21 17.71
N ASN A 281 16.77 -20.56 16.43
CA ASN A 281 17.85 -20.40 15.47
C ASN A 281 17.71 -19.14 14.58
N LEU A 282 16.79 -18.24 14.93
CA LEU A 282 16.66 -16.96 14.24
C LEU A 282 17.96 -16.14 14.39
N TYR A 283 18.55 -15.77 13.25
CA TYR A 283 19.87 -15.13 13.14
C TYR A 283 21.03 -15.97 13.71
N ALA A 284 20.86 -17.30 13.82
CA ALA A 284 21.98 -18.17 14.11
C ALA A 284 23.07 -18.02 13.04
N ARG A 285 24.33 -17.88 13.44
CA ARG A 285 25.53 -17.76 12.57
C ARG A 285 25.80 -16.40 11.92
N GLY A 286 25.09 -15.33 12.23
CA GLY A 286 25.49 -14.05 11.67
C GLY A 286 24.56 -12.88 11.96
N ALA A 287 24.91 -11.74 11.34
CA ALA A 287 24.10 -10.55 11.39
C ALA A 287 22.82 -10.71 10.56
N LYS A 288 21.76 -10.01 10.99
CA LYS A 288 20.53 -9.84 10.23
C LYS A 288 20.80 -9.42 8.78
N PHE A 289 20.01 -9.91 7.85
CA PHE A 289 19.95 -9.32 6.51
C PHE A 289 19.24 -7.96 6.56
N SER A 290 19.75 -6.97 5.85
CA SER A 290 19.14 -5.65 5.74
C SER A 290 19.25 -5.18 4.30
N TRP A 291 18.24 -4.44 3.84
CA TRP A 291 18.25 -3.79 2.53
C TRP A 291 17.70 -2.37 2.67
N SER A 292 17.72 -1.60 1.58
CA SER A 292 17.28 -0.20 1.61
C SER A 292 15.80 -0.03 2.00
N GLY A 293 14.97 -1.06 1.82
CA GLY A 293 13.51 -0.93 1.95
C GLY A 293 12.93 0.02 0.91
N ALA A 294 13.62 0.25 -0.20
CA ALA A 294 13.16 1.07 -1.30
C ALA A 294 12.00 0.39 -2.04
N TYR A 295 11.03 1.19 -2.49
CA TYR A 295 9.84 0.65 -3.12
C TYR A 295 10.09 0.13 -4.55
N SER A 296 11.12 0.60 -5.28
CA SER A 296 11.29 0.28 -6.71
C SER A 296 11.66 -1.18 -7.01
N ALA A 297 11.17 -1.72 -8.14
CA ALA A 297 11.46 -3.08 -8.59
C ALA A 297 12.96 -3.36 -8.75
N LYS A 298 13.72 -2.35 -9.22
CA LYS A 298 15.19 -2.42 -9.33
C LYS A 298 15.85 -2.65 -7.96
N HIS A 299 15.42 -1.94 -6.92
CA HIS A 299 15.97 -2.12 -5.58
C HIS A 299 15.57 -3.46 -4.98
N ARG A 300 14.33 -3.93 -5.19
CA ARG A 300 13.92 -5.28 -4.76
C ARG A 300 14.73 -6.37 -5.45
N SER A 301 15.05 -6.19 -6.73
CA SER A 301 15.88 -7.13 -7.48
C SER A 301 17.34 -7.15 -7.02
N LEU A 302 17.90 -5.96 -6.69
CA LEU A 302 19.22 -5.85 -6.08
C LEU A 302 19.25 -6.52 -4.71
N ALA A 303 18.29 -6.20 -3.84
CA ALA A 303 18.17 -6.79 -2.51
C ALA A 303 18.04 -8.31 -2.55
N ALA A 304 17.37 -8.88 -3.55
CA ALA A 304 17.29 -10.34 -3.71
C ALA A 304 18.64 -10.98 -4.06
N ARG A 305 19.49 -10.29 -4.83
CA ARG A 305 20.87 -10.74 -5.09
C ARG A 305 21.73 -10.62 -3.84
N ASP A 306 21.68 -9.47 -3.16
CA ASP A 306 22.40 -9.26 -1.91
C ASP A 306 21.98 -10.29 -0.84
N PHE A 307 20.69 -10.65 -0.82
CA PHE A 307 20.18 -11.69 0.08
C PHE A 307 20.69 -13.09 -0.28
N GLN A 308 20.81 -13.40 -1.58
CA GLN A 308 21.39 -14.66 -2.04
C GLN A 308 22.85 -14.78 -1.60
N ASP A 309 23.65 -13.73 -1.80
CA ASP A 309 25.05 -13.71 -1.38
C ASP A 309 25.16 -13.86 0.14
N TRP A 310 24.36 -13.09 0.89
CA TRP A 310 24.29 -13.21 2.36
C TRP A 310 23.90 -14.63 2.80
N ALA A 311 22.91 -15.26 2.15
CA ALA A 311 22.45 -16.60 2.50
C ALA A 311 23.51 -17.67 2.22
N ASN A 312 24.25 -17.55 1.11
CA ASN A 312 25.35 -18.45 0.78
C ASN A 312 26.46 -18.41 1.84
N ASP A 313 26.74 -17.23 2.40
CA ASP A 313 27.76 -17.07 3.43
C ASP A 313 27.33 -17.64 4.78
N VAL A 314 26.13 -17.30 5.25
CA VAL A 314 25.68 -17.65 6.61
C VAL A 314 25.00 -19.02 6.70
N ALA A 315 24.42 -19.48 5.59
CA ALA A 315 23.61 -20.69 5.51
C ALA A 315 23.87 -21.45 4.19
N PRO A 316 25.10 -21.91 3.93
CA PRO A 316 25.48 -22.58 2.67
C PRO A 316 24.71 -23.89 2.37
N HIS A 317 23.98 -24.42 3.36
CA HIS A 317 23.13 -25.61 3.21
C HIS A 317 21.63 -25.30 3.20
N GLY A 318 21.27 -24.01 3.14
CA GLY A 318 19.89 -23.56 3.13
C GLY A 318 19.42 -22.91 4.43
N LEU A 319 18.46 -22.01 4.27
CA LEU A 319 17.73 -21.36 5.34
C LEU A 319 16.56 -22.26 5.77
N GLN A 320 16.39 -22.46 7.08
CA GLN A 320 15.25 -23.20 7.60
C GLN A 320 13.96 -22.41 7.43
N SER A 321 13.94 -21.14 7.87
CA SER A 321 12.76 -20.29 7.75
C SER A 321 13.15 -18.86 7.41
N VAL A 322 12.43 -18.25 6.47
CA VAL A 322 12.54 -16.82 6.16
C VAL A 322 11.19 -16.16 6.43
N PHE A 323 11.16 -15.18 7.33
CA PHE A 323 9.97 -14.36 7.59
C PHE A 323 10.08 -13.07 6.80
N GLY A 324 9.26 -12.91 5.76
CA GLY A 324 9.27 -11.72 4.91
C GLY A 324 8.02 -10.90 5.12
N HIS A 325 8.16 -9.65 5.58
CA HIS A 325 7.03 -8.71 5.68
C HIS A 325 6.91 -7.85 4.42
N SER A 326 5.69 -7.68 3.91
CA SER A 326 5.43 -6.87 2.73
C SER A 326 6.37 -7.26 1.59
N TYR A 327 7.01 -6.29 0.93
CA TYR A 327 8.04 -6.50 -0.09
C TYR A 327 9.30 -7.26 0.39
N GLY A 328 9.55 -7.38 1.69
CA GLY A 328 10.59 -8.28 2.21
C GLY A 328 10.30 -9.75 1.90
N GLY A 329 9.02 -10.13 1.83
CA GLY A 329 8.60 -11.45 1.33
C GLY A 329 8.84 -11.61 -0.16
N GLU A 330 8.66 -10.54 -0.97
CA GLU A 330 9.02 -10.57 -2.39
C GLU A 330 10.53 -10.72 -2.60
N VAL A 331 11.36 -10.05 -1.79
CA VAL A 331 12.83 -10.18 -1.85
C VAL A 331 13.26 -11.62 -1.58
N ALA A 332 12.72 -12.25 -0.52
CA ALA A 332 12.95 -13.67 -0.27
C ALA A 332 12.47 -14.55 -1.42
N ALA A 333 11.30 -14.24 -1.98
CA ALA A 333 10.72 -15.02 -3.06
C ALA A 333 11.58 -14.96 -4.34
N ARG A 334 12.06 -13.76 -4.71
CA ARG A 334 13.00 -13.56 -5.82
C ARG A 334 14.28 -14.37 -5.63
N ALA A 335 14.86 -14.34 -4.43
CA ALA A 335 16.05 -15.11 -4.12
C ALA A 335 15.83 -16.62 -4.20
N ALA A 336 14.67 -17.13 -3.74
CA ALA A 336 14.29 -18.53 -3.88
C ALA A 336 14.06 -18.95 -5.34
N CYS A 337 13.45 -18.07 -6.15
CA CYS A 337 13.34 -18.26 -7.60
C CYS A 337 14.73 -18.31 -8.26
N ALA A 338 15.69 -17.52 -7.78
CA ALA A 338 17.08 -17.50 -8.23
C ALA A 338 17.95 -18.65 -7.66
N GLY A 339 17.38 -19.56 -6.88
CA GLY A 339 18.06 -20.78 -6.40
C GLY A 339 18.58 -20.73 -4.96
N THR A 340 18.27 -19.67 -4.19
CA THR A 340 18.58 -19.65 -2.75
C THR A 340 17.77 -20.74 -2.04
N PRO A 341 18.40 -21.70 -1.33
CA PRO A 341 17.69 -22.77 -0.67
C PRO A 341 16.94 -22.26 0.57
N ILE A 342 15.62 -22.31 0.52
CA ILE A 342 14.72 -21.93 1.62
C ILE A 342 13.76 -23.10 1.86
N HIS A 343 13.77 -23.65 3.07
CA HIS A 343 12.85 -24.74 3.43
C HIS A 343 11.45 -24.23 3.77
N GLU A 344 11.35 -23.10 4.45
CA GLU A 344 10.09 -22.47 4.83
C GLU A 344 10.10 -20.97 4.56
N LEU A 345 9.09 -20.47 3.85
CA LEU A 345 8.88 -19.05 3.60
C LEU A 345 7.58 -18.61 4.29
N VAL A 346 7.71 -17.74 5.29
CA VAL A 346 6.59 -17.13 6.03
C VAL A 346 6.36 -15.74 5.47
N LEU A 347 5.28 -15.58 4.70
CA LEU A 347 4.85 -14.33 4.10
C LEU A 347 3.95 -13.58 5.10
N LEU A 348 4.30 -12.34 5.42
CA LEU A 348 3.57 -11.49 6.36
C LEU A 348 3.05 -10.26 5.59
N SER A 349 1.75 -10.26 5.25
CA SER A 349 1.14 -9.22 4.39
C SER A 349 1.90 -8.98 3.07
N THR A 350 2.49 -10.02 2.47
CA THR A 350 3.31 -9.88 1.26
C THR A 350 2.42 -9.69 0.02
N PRO A 351 2.69 -8.69 -0.84
CA PRO A 351 2.02 -8.58 -2.14
C PRO A 351 2.32 -9.81 -3.01
N VAL A 352 1.30 -10.37 -3.64
CA VAL A 352 1.43 -11.55 -4.51
C VAL A 352 1.85 -11.12 -5.92
N THR A 353 3.12 -10.79 -6.05
CA THR A 353 3.73 -10.57 -7.37
C THR A 353 3.93 -11.88 -8.12
N ASN A 354 4.31 -11.79 -9.40
CA ASN A 354 4.66 -12.98 -10.20
C ASN A 354 5.74 -13.82 -9.51
N GLU A 355 6.70 -13.20 -8.84
CA GLU A 355 7.77 -13.92 -8.13
C GLU A 355 7.26 -14.70 -6.94
N VAL A 356 6.44 -14.06 -6.12
CA VAL A 356 5.79 -14.73 -4.99
C VAL A 356 4.93 -15.89 -5.48
N ALA A 357 4.16 -15.70 -6.57
CA ALA A 357 3.39 -16.78 -7.18
C ALA A 357 4.27 -17.93 -7.71
N ARG A 358 5.43 -17.63 -8.33
CA ARG A 358 6.39 -18.63 -8.84
C ARG A 358 7.11 -19.40 -7.73
N THR A 359 7.22 -18.84 -6.53
CA THR A 359 7.87 -19.55 -5.42
C THR A 359 7.06 -20.68 -4.82
N VAL A 360 5.78 -20.80 -5.17
CA VAL A 360 4.93 -21.91 -4.78
C VAL A 360 5.38 -23.20 -5.50
N LYS A 361 6.49 -23.76 -5.03
CA LYS A 361 7.09 -25.02 -5.49
C LYS A 361 6.75 -26.16 -4.51
N PRO A 362 6.76 -27.43 -4.95
CA PRO A 362 6.35 -28.55 -4.09
C PRO A 362 7.26 -28.81 -2.87
N ASP A 363 8.50 -28.35 -2.93
CA ASP A 363 9.61 -28.63 -2.01
C ASP A 363 9.84 -27.54 -0.95
N MET A 364 9.18 -26.39 -1.07
CA MET A 364 9.23 -25.31 -0.08
C MET A 364 7.90 -25.20 0.66
N ARG A 365 7.95 -25.15 1.99
CA ARG A 365 6.78 -24.88 2.82
C ARG A 365 6.47 -23.38 2.78
N ILE A 366 5.27 -23.01 2.37
CA ILE A 366 4.84 -21.60 2.38
C ILE A 366 3.75 -21.42 3.42
N ILE A 367 3.93 -20.42 4.27
CA ILE A 367 2.93 -19.97 5.25
C ILE A 367 2.61 -18.53 4.92
N ASP A 368 1.33 -18.22 4.78
CA ASP A 368 0.87 -16.96 4.24
C ASP A 368 -0.09 -16.29 5.21
N VAL A 369 0.47 -15.40 6.05
CA VAL A 369 -0.24 -14.70 7.11
C VAL A 369 -0.66 -13.32 6.59
N ARG A 370 -1.96 -13.04 6.59
CA ARG A 370 -2.51 -11.84 5.93
C ARG A 370 -3.81 -11.34 6.54
N LEU A 371 -4.10 -10.09 6.24
CA LEU A 371 -5.38 -9.47 6.54
C LEU A 371 -6.47 -10.02 5.60
N ARG A 372 -7.72 -10.02 6.06
CA ARG A 372 -8.89 -10.26 5.20
C ARG A 372 -8.92 -9.27 4.04
N PHE A 373 -8.67 -8.01 4.31
CA PHE A 373 -8.51 -7.01 3.26
C PHE A 373 -7.43 -6.05 3.70
N ASP A 374 -6.35 -5.98 2.93
CA ASP A 374 -5.25 -5.07 3.19
C ASP A 374 -5.48 -3.76 2.41
N PRO A 375 -5.84 -2.65 3.07
CA PRO A 375 -6.09 -1.40 2.37
C PRO A 375 -4.81 -0.81 1.75
N VAL A 376 -3.64 -1.11 2.30
CA VAL A 376 -2.36 -0.62 1.77
C VAL A 376 -2.04 -1.32 0.44
N LEU A 377 -2.19 -2.65 0.39
CA LEU A 377 -2.00 -3.40 -0.85
C LEU A 377 -3.07 -3.06 -1.90
N ALA A 378 -4.33 -2.85 -1.49
CA ALA A 378 -5.40 -2.44 -2.41
C ALA A 378 -5.12 -1.07 -3.04
N ILE A 379 -4.67 -0.10 -2.24
CA ILE A 379 -4.28 1.22 -2.74
C ILE A 379 -3.09 1.13 -3.68
N ALA A 380 -2.08 0.31 -3.35
CA ALA A 380 -0.94 0.07 -4.21
C ALA A 380 -1.30 -0.67 -5.51
N GLY A 381 -2.54 -1.17 -5.67
CA GLY A 381 -2.92 -1.99 -6.81
C GLY A 381 -2.26 -3.38 -6.80
N ALA A 382 -1.77 -3.84 -5.65
CA ALA A 382 -1.09 -5.12 -5.52
C ALA A 382 -2.06 -6.26 -5.21
N ARG A 383 -1.84 -7.42 -5.85
CA ARG A 383 -2.59 -8.66 -5.56
C ARG A 383 -2.38 -9.11 -4.13
N GLN A 384 -3.45 -9.57 -3.49
CA GLN A 384 -3.46 -9.99 -2.07
C GLN A 384 -3.71 -11.49 -1.87
N ARG A 385 -3.92 -12.25 -2.94
CA ARG A 385 -4.26 -13.68 -2.88
C ARG A 385 -3.28 -14.53 -3.68
N LEU A 386 -2.73 -15.56 -3.02
CA LEU A 386 -1.99 -16.61 -3.72
C LEU A 386 -2.97 -17.37 -4.63
N PRO A 387 -2.49 -17.96 -5.73
CA PRO A 387 -3.34 -18.82 -6.56
C PRO A 387 -4.00 -19.93 -5.71
N LYS A 388 -5.29 -20.22 -5.96
CA LYS A 388 -6.10 -21.20 -5.20
C LYS A 388 -5.50 -22.61 -5.12
N HIS A 389 -4.62 -22.97 -6.07
CA HIS A 389 -3.96 -24.27 -6.12
C HIS A 389 -2.58 -24.27 -5.43
N SER A 390 -2.23 -23.20 -4.73
CA SER A 390 -1.01 -23.18 -3.93
C SER A 390 -1.12 -24.18 -2.79
N LYS A 391 -0.04 -24.91 -2.51
CA LYS A 391 0.08 -25.77 -1.31
C LYS A 391 0.40 -24.96 -0.04
N ALA A 392 0.16 -23.65 -0.07
CA ALA A 392 0.48 -22.75 1.03
C ALA A 392 -0.49 -22.93 2.19
N VAL A 393 0.01 -22.79 3.42
CA VAL A 393 -0.82 -22.69 4.62
C VAL A 393 -1.29 -21.25 4.74
N GLU A 394 -2.51 -20.97 4.31
CA GLU A 394 -3.10 -19.63 4.39
C GLU A 394 -3.68 -19.35 5.78
N ILE A 395 -3.22 -18.26 6.40
CA ILE A 395 -3.68 -17.77 7.69
C ILE A 395 -4.30 -16.37 7.49
N LEU A 396 -5.62 -16.33 7.35
CA LEU A 396 -6.38 -15.10 7.41
C LEU A 396 -6.57 -14.67 8.86
N LEU A 397 -6.20 -13.42 9.17
CA LEU A 397 -6.52 -12.83 10.47
C LEU A 397 -8.03 -12.72 10.64
N ASP A 398 -8.53 -13.13 11.81
CA ASP A 398 -9.97 -13.25 12.05
C ASP A 398 -10.62 -11.87 12.22
N LYS A 399 -9.92 -10.97 12.91
CA LYS A 399 -10.36 -9.59 13.10
C LYS A 399 -10.03 -8.74 11.88
N TRP A 400 -10.96 -7.87 11.50
CA TRP A 400 -10.70 -6.82 10.51
C TRP A 400 -9.66 -5.86 11.06
N ARG A 401 -8.59 -5.66 10.29
CA ARG A 401 -7.45 -4.83 10.63
C ARG A 401 -7.15 -3.88 9.49
N LEU A 402 -6.49 -2.79 9.84
CA LEU A 402 -6.16 -1.69 8.94
C LEU A 402 -4.63 -1.51 8.85
N ASP A 403 -3.93 -2.00 9.86
CA ASP A 403 -2.49 -1.99 9.96
C ASP A 403 -1.89 -3.12 9.10
N HIS A 404 -1.24 -2.74 8.01
CA HIS A 404 -0.45 -3.63 7.17
C HIS A 404 0.62 -4.42 7.96
N GLY A 405 1.11 -3.83 9.06
CA GLY A 405 2.06 -4.43 10.00
C GLY A 405 1.46 -5.39 11.03
N ALA A 406 0.15 -5.62 11.05
CA ALA A 406 -0.50 -6.53 12.01
C ALA A 406 0.14 -7.93 12.02
N THR A 407 0.61 -8.38 10.87
CA THR A 407 1.17 -9.72 10.64
C THR A 407 2.55 -9.91 11.25
N HIS A 408 3.21 -8.85 11.72
CA HIS A 408 4.44 -8.91 12.51
C HIS A 408 4.24 -8.38 13.95
N SER A 409 3.00 -8.32 14.45
CA SER A 409 2.72 -7.92 15.82
C SER A 409 2.61 -9.14 16.74
N GLU A 410 3.46 -9.20 17.76
CA GLU A 410 3.39 -10.25 18.79
C GLU A 410 2.00 -10.36 19.41
N HIS A 411 1.38 -9.23 19.74
CA HIS A 411 0.04 -9.21 20.33
C HIS A 411 -0.99 -9.88 19.42
N VAL A 412 -0.90 -9.67 18.10
CA VAL A 412 -1.79 -10.28 17.11
C VAL A 412 -1.52 -11.78 17.01
N TRP A 413 -0.25 -12.18 16.96
CA TRP A 413 0.14 -13.59 16.93
C TRP A 413 -0.38 -14.38 18.13
N ARG A 414 -0.32 -13.79 19.33
CA ARG A 414 -0.86 -14.39 20.56
C ARG A 414 -2.39 -14.40 20.57
N ALA A 415 -3.02 -13.30 20.17
CA ALA A 415 -4.48 -13.18 20.23
C ALA A 415 -5.21 -14.07 19.21
N GLU A 416 -4.56 -14.43 18.11
CA GLU A 416 -5.16 -15.18 16.99
C GLU A 416 -4.51 -16.55 16.76
N ASP A 417 -3.67 -17.01 17.71
CA ASP A 417 -2.96 -18.30 17.69
C ASP A 417 -2.21 -18.57 16.37
N ILE A 418 -1.58 -17.54 15.80
CA ILE A 418 -1.02 -17.63 14.44
C ILE A 418 0.03 -18.73 14.35
N ALA A 419 0.96 -18.82 15.30
CA ALA A 419 2.00 -19.86 15.29
C ALA A 419 1.41 -21.29 15.29
N ARG A 420 0.39 -21.53 16.12
CA ARG A 420 -0.28 -22.84 16.20
C ARG A 420 -0.99 -23.18 14.90
N ARG A 421 -1.75 -22.24 14.33
CA ARG A 421 -2.45 -22.45 13.05
C ARG A 421 -1.48 -22.62 11.89
N ALA A 422 -0.36 -21.91 11.95
CA ALA A 422 0.73 -21.98 10.99
C ALA A 422 1.62 -23.22 11.20
N GLY A 423 1.51 -23.96 12.30
CA GLY A 423 2.40 -25.07 12.64
C GLY A 423 3.87 -24.63 12.73
N ILE A 424 4.13 -23.52 13.43
CA ILE A 424 5.45 -22.91 13.64
C ILE A 424 5.90 -23.16 15.08
#